data_AF-A0A921B7A1-F1
#
_entry.id   AF-A0A921B7A1-F1
#
_cell.length_a   1.000
_cell.length_b   1.000
_cell.length_c   1.000
_cell.angle_alpha   90.00
_cell.angle_beta   90.00
_cell.angle_gamma   90.00
#
_symmetry.space_group_name_H-M   'P 1'
#
loop_
_entity.id
_entity.type
_entity.pdbx_description
1 polymer ?
#
loop_
_entity_poly.entity_id
_entity_poly.type
_entity_poly.pdbx_seq_one_letter_code
_entity_poly.pdbx_strand_id
1 'polypeptide(L)'
;MPFAPTGGPIAYLNPLHAVEMSKSDIKDLRVWQVQAAKRAKLAGFDIVYVYAGHAYLPFQFITPRFNQRPDEKWWIPAQSSPPLLGKRSRKKKEAVGDRCAVAVRFAVHEFQVDGGISSDGEGREVIEMLADLRISGTLTSVGYRSDSGSSRFFAEGSQEQYTEFVKSVTNKPVVGVGR
;
A
#
# COMPACT_ATOMS: atom_id res chain seq x y z
N MET A 1 -18.77 5.23 11.57
CA MET A 1 -17.42 5.38 12.15
C MET A 1 -16.39 4.84 11.17
N PRO A 2 -15.16 5.37 11.13
CA PRO A 2 -14.11 4.84 10.26
C PRO A 2 -13.69 3.43 10.71
N PHE A 3 -13.18 2.63 9.78
CA PHE A 3 -12.66 1.28 10.04
C PHE A 3 -11.14 1.25 9.98
N ALA A 4 -10.52 0.39 10.79
CA ALA A 4 -9.08 0.14 10.81
C ALA A 4 -8.76 -1.34 11.14
N PRO A 5 -7.57 -1.84 10.79
CA PRO A 5 -7.13 -3.17 11.21
C PRO A 5 -7.13 -3.34 12.73
N THR A 6 -6.65 -2.34 13.48
CA THR A 6 -6.74 -2.26 14.93
C THR A 6 -7.51 -1.02 15.32
N GLY A 7 -8.42 -1.15 16.28
CA GLY A 7 -9.24 -0.04 16.76
C GLY A 7 -8.41 0.98 17.55
N GLY A 8 -8.75 2.27 17.44
CA GLY A 8 -8.02 3.32 18.13
C GLY A 8 -8.16 4.70 17.49
N PRO A 9 -7.42 5.71 17.98
CA PRO A 9 -7.38 7.03 17.37
C PRO A 9 -6.94 6.96 15.91
N ILE A 10 -7.58 7.74 15.03
CA ILE A 10 -7.14 7.79 13.64
C ILE A 10 -5.79 8.51 13.51
N ALA A 11 -5.02 8.15 12.49
CA ALA A 11 -3.70 8.72 12.20
C ALA A 11 -3.74 10.13 11.56
N TYR A 12 -4.73 10.95 11.92
CA TYR A 12 -4.96 12.29 11.38
C TYR A 12 -5.35 13.26 12.49
N LEU A 13 -5.27 14.56 12.21
CA LEU A 13 -5.56 15.66 13.16
C LEU A 13 -7.05 15.79 13.57
N ASN A 14 -7.88 14.78 13.31
CA ASN A 14 -9.29 14.80 13.70
C ASN A 14 -9.52 13.92 14.93
N PRO A 15 -10.37 14.33 15.89
CA PRO A 15 -10.63 13.59 17.12
C PRO A 15 -11.60 12.42 16.89
N LEU A 16 -11.27 11.53 15.95
CA LEU A 16 -12.06 10.36 15.62
C LEU A 16 -11.34 9.08 16.05
N HIS A 17 -12.15 8.08 16.43
CA HIS A 17 -11.70 6.72 16.65
C HIS A 17 -12.17 5.82 15.51
N ALA A 18 -11.26 5.00 15.01
CA ALA A 18 -11.59 3.90 14.11
C ALA A 18 -12.02 2.68 14.91
N VAL A 19 -13.02 2.00 14.37
CA VAL A 19 -13.49 0.70 14.85
C VAL A 19 -12.61 -0.38 14.24
N GLU A 20 -12.21 -1.34 15.08
CA GLU A 20 -11.50 -2.52 14.62
C GLU A 20 -12.37 -3.33 13.66
N MET A 21 -11.84 -3.66 12.48
CA MET A 21 -12.54 -4.48 11.51
C MET A 21 -12.68 -5.93 11.99
N SER A 22 -13.88 -6.49 11.90
CA SER A 22 -14.10 -7.93 12.03
C SER A 22 -13.61 -8.69 10.79
N LYS A 23 -13.54 -10.03 10.88
CA LYS A 23 -13.23 -10.89 9.71
C LYS A 23 -14.27 -10.72 8.59
N SER A 24 -15.54 -10.49 8.92
CA SER A 24 -16.59 -10.16 7.95
C SER A 24 -16.32 -8.81 7.28
N ASP A 25 -15.96 -7.77 8.02
CA ASP A 25 -15.65 -6.45 7.45
C ASP A 25 -14.46 -6.54 6.47
N ILE A 26 -13.44 -7.33 6.82
CA ILE A 26 -12.27 -7.57 5.95
C ILE A 26 -12.68 -8.32 4.68
N LYS A 27 -13.58 -9.30 4.79
CA LYS A 27 -14.13 -10.02 3.63
C LYS A 27 -14.91 -9.06 2.73
N ASP A 28 -15.74 -8.21 3.30
CA ASP A 28 -16.56 -7.25 2.56
C ASP A 28 -15.70 -6.17 1.89
N LEU A 29 -14.67 -5.66 2.58
CA LEU A 29 -13.69 -4.76 1.98
C LEU A 29 -13.05 -5.35 0.72
N ARG A 30 -12.73 -6.65 0.72
CA ARG A 30 -12.16 -7.32 -0.46
C ARG A 30 -13.17 -7.35 -1.61
N VAL A 31 -14.44 -7.64 -1.31
CA VAL A 31 -15.53 -7.61 -2.31
C VAL A 31 -15.68 -6.20 -2.87
N TRP A 32 -15.78 -5.18 -2.00
CA TRP A 32 -15.93 -3.78 -2.41
C TRP A 32 -14.78 -3.32 -3.31
N GLN A 33 -13.55 -3.69 -2.98
CA GLN A 33 -12.39 -3.35 -3.80
C GLN A 33 -12.41 -4.00 -5.19
N VAL A 34 -12.90 -5.23 -5.33
CA VAL A 34 -13.07 -5.87 -6.65
C VAL A 34 -14.21 -5.22 -7.42
N GLN A 35 -15.34 -4.91 -6.76
CA GLN A 35 -16.45 -4.21 -7.40
C GLN A 35 -16.06 -2.80 -7.86
N ALA A 36 -15.24 -2.09 -7.09
CA ALA A 36 -14.69 -0.80 -7.50
C ALA A 36 -13.83 -0.92 -8.77
N ALA A 37 -12.96 -1.94 -8.86
CA ALA A 37 -12.17 -2.20 -10.05
C ALA A 37 -13.07 -2.52 -11.27
N LYS A 38 -14.10 -3.34 -11.10
CA LYS A 38 -15.07 -3.64 -12.16
C LYS A 38 -15.81 -2.39 -12.66
N ARG A 39 -16.22 -1.51 -11.73
CA ARG A 39 -16.84 -0.23 -12.07
C ARG A 39 -15.87 0.70 -12.81
N ALA A 40 -14.60 0.74 -12.42
CA ALA A 40 -13.59 1.52 -13.12
C ALA A 40 -13.37 0.99 -14.56
N LYS A 41 -13.30 -0.32 -14.75
CA LYS A 41 -13.27 -0.93 -16.08
C LYS A 41 -14.51 -0.55 -16.90
N LEU A 42 -15.71 -0.63 -16.32
CA LEU A 42 -16.96 -0.26 -16.99
C LEU A 42 -16.99 1.22 -17.40
N ALA A 43 -16.40 2.09 -16.58
CA ALA A 43 -16.27 3.52 -16.87
C ALA A 43 -15.17 3.83 -17.91
N GLY A 44 -14.46 2.83 -18.43
CA GLY A 44 -13.46 3.00 -19.48
C GLY A 44 -12.04 3.33 -19.00
N PHE A 45 -11.73 3.18 -17.70
CA PHE A 45 -10.35 3.36 -17.22
C PHE A 45 -9.44 2.22 -17.67
N ASP A 46 -8.26 2.56 -18.18
CA ASP A 46 -7.24 1.59 -18.60
C ASP A 46 -6.35 1.09 -17.45
N ILE A 47 -6.27 1.85 -16.34
CA ILE A 47 -5.42 1.52 -15.18
C ILE A 47 -6.18 1.79 -13.88
N VAL A 48 -6.12 0.83 -12.96
CA VAL A 48 -6.62 0.96 -11.58
C VAL A 48 -5.48 0.78 -10.61
N TYR A 49 -5.31 1.73 -9.69
CA TYR A 49 -4.35 1.65 -8.60
C TYR A 49 -4.96 1.03 -7.35
N VAL A 50 -4.26 0.05 -6.78
CA VAL A 50 -4.43 -0.35 -5.37
C VAL A 50 -3.55 0.56 -4.54
N TYR A 51 -4.18 1.45 -3.78
CA TYR A 51 -3.45 2.45 -3.02
C TYR A 51 -3.08 1.94 -1.62
N ALA A 52 -1.82 1.60 -1.44
CA ALA A 52 -1.22 1.12 -0.20
C ALA A 52 -0.07 2.05 0.23
N GLY A 53 -0.33 3.36 0.28
CA GLY A 53 0.58 4.37 0.83
C GLY A 53 -0.15 5.34 1.76
N HIS A 54 0.57 6.33 2.31
CA HIS A 54 0.05 7.45 3.11
C HIS A 54 -0.84 7.04 4.29
N ALA A 55 -0.53 5.93 4.96
CA ALA A 55 -1.33 5.37 6.05
C ALA A 55 -2.82 5.13 5.69
N TYR A 56 -3.16 4.95 4.42
CA TYR A 56 -4.50 4.51 4.04
C TYR A 56 -4.71 3.03 4.36
N LEU A 57 -5.97 2.63 4.44
CA LEU A 57 -6.38 1.33 4.96
C LEU A 57 -5.57 0.13 4.42
N PRO A 58 -5.26 0.00 3.10
CA PRO A 58 -4.44 -1.12 2.64
C PRO A 58 -3.02 -1.13 3.19
N PHE A 59 -2.42 0.03 3.43
CA PHE A 59 -1.11 0.21 4.08
C PHE A 59 -1.17 -0.10 5.57
N GLN A 60 -2.25 0.34 6.24
CA GLN A 60 -2.45 0.06 7.67
C GLN A 60 -2.44 -1.43 7.97
N PHE A 61 -2.96 -2.28 7.06
CA PHE A 61 -2.89 -3.73 7.23
C PHE A 61 -1.46 -4.30 7.14
N ILE A 62 -0.51 -3.58 6.55
CA ILE A 62 0.85 -4.08 6.27
C ILE A 62 1.77 -3.78 7.44
N THR A 63 1.81 -2.52 7.89
CA THR A 63 2.76 -2.08 8.91
C THR A 63 2.31 -2.46 10.33
N PRO A 64 3.23 -2.95 11.20
CA PRO A 64 2.93 -3.26 12.59
C PRO A 64 2.52 -2.02 13.40
N ARG A 65 2.86 -0.82 12.92
CA ARG A 65 2.42 0.45 13.50
C ARG A 65 0.90 0.57 13.62
N PHE A 66 0.16 0.12 12.61
CA PHE A 66 -1.30 0.27 12.56
C PHE A 66 -2.05 -1.02 12.85
N ASN A 67 -1.38 -2.16 12.79
CA ASN A 67 -2.01 -3.48 12.85
C ASN A 67 -1.36 -4.32 13.95
N GLN A 68 -2.03 -4.35 15.10
CA GLN A 68 -1.64 -5.13 16.28
C GLN A 68 -2.49 -6.41 16.42
N ARG A 69 -3.23 -6.77 15.37
CA ARG A 69 -4.12 -7.92 15.41
C ARG A 69 -3.33 -9.22 15.57
N PRO A 70 -3.74 -10.13 16.47
CA PRO A 70 -3.07 -11.41 16.67
C PRO A 70 -3.53 -12.50 15.68
N ASP A 71 -4.68 -12.30 15.03
CA ASP A 71 -5.45 -13.35 14.34
C ASP A 71 -4.95 -13.68 12.93
N GLU A 72 -4.22 -12.77 12.28
CA GLU A 72 -3.54 -13.01 11.03
C GLU A 72 -2.20 -12.27 11.06
N LYS A 73 -1.09 -12.99 10.81
CA LYS A 73 0.22 -12.38 10.55
C LYS A 73 0.14 -11.68 9.19
N TRP A 74 -0.37 -10.44 9.19
CA TRP A 74 -0.43 -9.61 8.00
C TRP A 74 0.94 -9.14 7.50
N TRP A 75 1.93 -9.25 8.40
CA TRP A 75 3.26 -8.66 8.31
C TRP A 75 4.42 -9.66 8.18
N ILE A 76 4.34 -10.88 8.73
CA ILE A 76 5.57 -11.67 8.87
C ILE A 76 5.90 -12.44 7.57
N PRO A 77 7.15 -12.36 7.06
CA PRO A 77 7.70 -13.34 6.12
C PRO A 77 7.80 -14.70 6.82
N ALA A 78 6.67 -15.38 6.96
CA ALA A 78 6.63 -16.81 7.19
C ALA A 78 6.33 -17.47 5.83
N GLN A 79 7.10 -18.51 5.53
CA GLN A 79 7.29 -19.22 4.26
C GLN A 79 6.02 -19.73 3.52
N SER A 80 4.80 -19.36 3.90
CA SER A 80 3.59 -20.10 3.50
C SER A 80 2.38 -19.29 3.03
N SER A 81 2.40 -17.95 2.96
CA SER A 81 1.34 -17.22 2.23
C SER A 81 1.68 -15.78 1.87
N PRO A 82 1.39 -15.31 0.63
CA PRO A 82 1.59 -13.91 0.28
C PRO A 82 0.65 -13.02 1.12
N PRO A 83 1.10 -11.82 1.53
CA PRO A 83 0.30 -10.86 2.28
C PRO A 83 -1.03 -10.58 1.58
N LEU A 84 -2.02 -10.17 2.36
CA LEU A 84 -3.36 -9.80 1.89
C LEU A 84 -3.34 -8.87 0.68
N LEU A 85 -2.37 -7.95 0.61
CA LEU A 85 -2.18 -7.04 -0.51
C LEU A 85 -1.94 -7.77 -1.84
N GLY A 86 -1.09 -8.80 -1.85
CA GLY A 86 -0.85 -9.64 -3.03
C GLY A 86 -2.12 -10.39 -3.46
N LYS A 87 -2.79 -11.07 -2.52
CA LYS A 87 -4.05 -11.78 -2.78
C LYS A 87 -5.15 -10.84 -3.31
N ARG A 88 -5.27 -9.62 -2.76
CA ARG A 88 -6.23 -8.59 -3.20
C ARG A 88 -5.94 -8.12 -4.62
N SER A 89 -4.67 -7.83 -4.91
CA SER A 89 -4.26 -7.29 -6.21
C SER A 89 -4.40 -8.34 -7.32
N ARG A 90 -4.12 -9.62 -7.03
CA ARG A 90 -4.37 -10.75 -7.94
C ARG A 90 -5.85 -10.91 -8.27
N LYS A 91 -6.75 -10.90 -7.26
CA LYS A 91 -8.21 -10.97 -7.52
C LYS A 91 -8.74 -9.83 -8.38
N LYS A 92 -8.19 -8.61 -8.23
CA LYS A 92 -8.54 -7.49 -9.12
C LYS A 92 -8.04 -7.76 -10.53
N LYS A 93 -6.79 -8.20 -10.68
CA LYS A 93 -6.19 -8.56 -11.98
C LYS A 93 -6.98 -9.67 -12.67
N GLU A 94 -7.46 -10.68 -11.95
CA GLU A 94 -8.36 -11.70 -12.49
C GLU A 94 -9.69 -11.12 -12.94
N ALA A 95 -10.25 -10.16 -12.20
CA ALA A 95 -11.56 -9.58 -12.49
C ALA A 95 -11.59 -8.56 -13.63
N VAL A 96 -10.48 -7.85 -13.89
CA VAL A 96 -10.44 -6.74 -14.88
C VAL A 96 -9.22 -6.74 -15.81
N GLY A 97 -8.27 -7.64 -15.60
CA GLY A 97 -6.95 -7.64 -16.25
C GLY A 97 -6.95 -7.93 -17.75
N ASP A 98 -8.09 -8.36 -18.30
CA ASP A 98 -8.31 -8.54 -19.73
C ASP A 98 -8.32 -7.19 -20.49
N ARG A 99 -8.71 -6.08 -19.82
CA ARG A 99 -8.76 -4.76 -20.45
C ARG A 99 -8.14 -3.63 -19.62
N CYS A 100 -8.08 -3.80 -18.29
CA CYS A 100 -7.61 -2.79 -17.36
C CYS A 100 -6.38 -3.30 -16.60
N ALA A 101 -5.28 -2.55 -16.66
CA ALA A 101 -4.11 -2.84 -15.85
C ALA A 101 -4.40 -2.60 -14.36
N VAL A 102 -3.84 -3.45 -13.50
CA VAL A 102 -3.85 -3.26 -12.05
C VAL A 102 -2.44 -2.93 -11.60
N ALA A 103 -2.28 -1.75 -11.03
CA ALA A 103 -1.03 -1.27 -10.45
C ALA A 103 -1.17 -1.15 -8.93
N VAL A 104 -0.06 -1.24 -8.19
CA VAL A 104 -0.03 -1.00 -6.75
C VAL A 104 0.80 0.25 -6.49
N ARG A 105 0.24 1.24 -5.79
CA ARG A 105 1.03 2.36 -5.25
C ARG A 105 1.35 2.04 -3.81
N PHE A 106 2.62 1.73 -3.52
CA PHE A 106 3.05 1.26 -2.22
C PHE A 106 4.06 2.23 -1.61
N ALA A 107 3.87 2.54 -0.33
CA ALA A 107 4.87 3.24 0.45
C ALA A 107 6.00 2.28 0.81
N VAL A 108 7.23 2.51 0.34
CA VAL A 108 8.36 1.58 0.58
C VAL A 108 9.19 1.93 1.81
N HIS A 109 9.03 3.13 2.37
CA HIS A 109 9.80 3.62 3.50
C HIS A 109 8.98 4.68 4.27
N GLU A 110 8.93 4.59 5.59
CA GLU A 110 8.34 5.59 6.50
C GLU A 110 9.43 6.36 7.26
N PHE A 111 9.52 7.67 7.06
CA PHE A 111 10.49 8.51 7.78
C PHE A 111 10.07 8.80 9.22
N GLN A 112 11.01 8.68 10.16
CA GLN A 112 10.88 9.18 11.54
C GLN A 112 9.63 8.65 12.27
N VAL A 113 9.37 7.36 12.09
CA VAL A 113 8.22 6.67 12.65
C VAL A 113 8.72 5.42 13.38
N ASP A 114 8.51 5.37 14.69
CA ASP A 114 8.76 4.16 15.46
C ASP A 114 7.84 3.03 14.97
N GLY A 115 8.44 1.89 14.62
CA GLY A 115 7.72 0.75 14.05
C GLY A 115 7.24 0.97 12.61
N GLY A 116 7.75 1.98 11.91
CA GLY A 116 7.54 2.16 10.47
C GLY A 116 8.35 1.18 9.64
N ILE A 117 8.00 1.04 8.37
CA ILE A 117 8.72 0.15 7.43
C ILE A 117 9.94 0.87 6.82
N SER A 118 10.99 0.12 6.49
CA SER A 118 12.15 0.65 5.74
C SER A 118 12.30 0.05 4.34
N SER A 119 12.91 0.82 3.44
CA SER A 119 13.17 0.43 2.04
C SER A 119 14.23 -0.67 1.89
N ASP A 120 15.09 -0.84 2.88
CA ASP A 120 16.13 -1.88 2.94
C ASP A 120 15.70 -3.09 3.79
N GLY A 121 14.59 -2.98 4.52
CA GLY A 121 13.97 -4.04 5.30
C GLY A 121 12.62 -4.45 4.71
N GLU A 122 11.55 -4.21 5.45
CA GLU A 122 10.26 -4.85 5.18
C GLU A 122 9.53 -4.24 3.97
N GLY A 123 9.82 -2.97 3.66
CA GLY A 123 9.38 -2.35 2.41
C GLY A 123 9.90 -3.11 1.19
N ARG A 124 11.15 -3.59 1.22
CA ARG A 124 11.73 -4.42 0.16
C ARG A 124 11.06 -5.78 0.08
N GLU A 125 10.85 -6.45 1.20
CA GLU A 125 10.20 -7.75 1.24
C GLU A 125 8.79 -7.70 0.62
N VAL A 126 8.03 -6.63 0.91
CA VAL A 126 6.71 -6.43 0.30
C VAL A 126 6.81 -6.24 -1.21
N ILE A 127 7.81 -5.50 -1.70
CA ILE A 127 8.06 -5.31 -3.14
C ILE A 127 8.41 -6.65 -3.81
N GLU A 128 9.26 -7.47 -3.20
CA GLU A 128 9.63 -8.80 -3.68
C GLU A 128 8.41 -9.72 -3.81
N MET A 129 7.50 -9.68 -2.83
CA MET A 129 6.25 -10.45 -2.87
C MET A 129 5.26 -9.97 -3.94
N LEU A 130 5.36 -8.70 -4.36
CA LEU A 130 4.51 -8.08 -5.37
C LEU A 130 5.18 -8.04 -6.75
N ALA A 131 6.35 -8.64 -6.93
CA ALA A 131 7.18 -8.47 -8.12
C ALA A 131 6.49 -8.86 -9.45
N ASP A 132 5.46 -9.70 -9.43
CA ASP A 132 4.68 -10.06 -10.63
C ASP A 132 3.62 -9.02 -11.04
N LEU A 133 3.35 -8.04 -10.16
CA LEU A 133 2.42 -6.93 -10.38
C LEU A 133 3.17 -5.68 -10.84
N ARG A 134 2.47 -4.76 -11.52
CA ARG A 134 3.03 -3.43 -11.81
C ARG A 134 3.03 -2.61 -10.53
N ILE A 135 4.18 -2.07 -10.14
CA ILE A 135 4.35 -1.36 -8.87
C ILE A 135 4.77 0.08 -9.14
N SER A 136 4.12 1.04 -8.48
CA SER A 136 4.64 2.39 -8.29
C SER A 136 5.11 2.49 -6.84
N GLY A 137 6.41 2.71 -6.67
CA GLY A 137 7.01 2.96 -5.36
C GLY A 137 6.89 4.44 -5.07
N THR A 138 6.29 4.79 -3.95
CA THR A 138 6.24 6.18 -3.47
C THR A 138 6.85 6.21 -2.08
N LEU A 139 7.62 7.23 -1.73
CA LEU A 139 7.97 7.47 -0.34
C LEU A 139 6.80 8.09 0.38
N THR A 140 6.41 7.48 1.49
CA THR A 140 5.53 8.18 2.40
C THR A 140 6.07 7.99 3.80
N SER A 141 6.67 9.04 4.37
CA SER A 141 6.27 9.35 5.74
C SER A 141 4.75 9.46 5.73
N VAL A 142 4.08 9.16 6.83
CA VAL A 142 2.62 9.35 6.92
C VAL A 142 2.20 10.82 6.71
N GLY A 143 3.14 11.74 6.45
CA GLY A 143 2.89 13.11 6.04
C GLY A 143 3.10 13.38 4.55
N TYR A 144 2.11 14.01 3.93
CA TYR A 144 2.22 14.67 2.61
C TYR A 144 3.45 15.58 2.45
N ARG A 145 4.03 16.08 3.56
CA ARG A 145 5.21 16.95 3.56
C ARG A 145 6.47 16.33 2.99
N SER A 146 6.63 15.01 3.04
CA SER A 146 7.80 14.33 2.47
C SER A 146 7.53 13.84 1.06
N ASP A 147 6.30 13.38 0.79
CA ASP A 147 5.93 12.89 -0.55
C ASP A 147 5.77 14.05 -1.56
N SER A 148 5.20 15.16 -1.11
CA SER A 148 5.06 16.43 -1.86
C SER A 148 5.88 17.52 -1.20
N GLY A 149 7.15 17.22 -0.95
CA GLY A 149 8.10 18.13 -0.32
C GLY A 149 8.28 19.42 -1.09
N SER A 150 8.31 20.56 -0.39
CA SER A 150 8.53 21.85 -1.05
C SER A 150 9.98 21.94 -1.55
N SER A 151 10.17 22.58 -2.70
CA SER A 151 11.49 22.79 -3.32
C SER A 151 12.47 23.55 -2.42
N ARG A 152 11.96 24.23 -1.39
CA ARG A 152 12.77 24.89 -0.36
C ARG A 152 13.60 23.91 0.48
N PHE A 153 13.08 22.70 0.69
CA PHE A 153 13.66 21.72 1.62
C PHE A 153 14.06 20.41 0.94
N PHE A 154 13.55 20.12 -0.25
CA PHE A 154 13.80 18.88 -0.96
C PHE A 154 14.28 19.16 -2.38
N ALA A 155 15.38 18.50 -2.76
CA ALA A 155 15.86 18.50 -4.14
C ALA A 155 14.96 17.62 -5.04
N GLU A 156 15.01 17.88 -6.35
CA GLU A 156 14.44 16.96 -7.35
C GLU A 156 15.08 15.57 -7.20
N GLY A 157 14.27 14.52 -7.34
CA GLY A 157 14.74 13.13 -7.20
C GLY A 157 15.03 12.72 -5.75
N SER A 158 14.62 13.50 -4.74
CA SER A 158 14.90 13.21 -3.33
C SER A 158 14.46 11.81 -2.86
N GLN A 159 13.52 11.18 -3.60
CA GLN A 159 13.02 9.86 -3.29
C GLN A 159 13.79 8.68 -3.93
N GLU A 160 14.70 8.96 -4.86
CA GLU A 160 15.34 7.93 -5.70
C GLU A 160 16.11 6.91 -4.86
N GLN A 161 16.89 7.36 -3.87
CA GLN A 161 17.68 6.51 -2.97
C GLN A 161 16.86 5.43 -2.24
N TYR A 162 15.54 5.58 -2.14
CA TYR A 162 14.66 4.63 -1.46
C TYR A 162 13.88 3.74 -2.42
N THR A 163 13.89 4.06 -3.72
CA THR A 163 13.08 3.39 -4.74
C THR A 163 13.94 2.75 -5.84
N GLU A 164 15.22 3.09 -5.94
CA GLU A 164 16.15 2.56 -6.95
C GLU A 164 16.21 1.02 -6.95
N PHE A 165 16.13 0.40 -5.76
CA PHE A 165 16.19 -1.06 -5.62
C PHE A 165 15.00 -1.77 -6.27
N VAL A 166 13.85 -1.11 -6.45
CA VAL A 166 12.62 -1.75 -6.93
C VAL A 166 12.84 -2.34 -8.34
N LYS A 167 13.66 -1.69 -9.17
CA LYS A 167 14.00 -2.21 -10.50
C LYS A 167 14.89 -3.44 -10.49
N SER A 168 15.67 -3.68 -9.43
CA SER A 168 16.43 -4.94 -9.29
C SER A 168 15.53 -6.11 -8.87
N VAL A 169 14.33 -5.83 -8.38
CA VAL A 169 13.38 -6.84 -7.88
C VAL A 169 12.33 -7.23 -8.93
N THR A 170 11.93 -6.31 -9.82
CA THR A 170 10.91 -6.60 -10.82
C THR A 170 11.26 -6.11 -12.24
N ASN A 171 10.96 -6.99 -13.21
CA ASN A 171 10.99 -6.67 -14.63
C ASN A 171 9.74 -5.89 -15.10
N LYS A 172 8.75 -5.64 -14.24
CA LYS A 172 7.59 -4.82 -14.58
C LYS A 172 7.98 -3.33 -14.64
N PRO A 173 7.18 -2.49 -15.34
CA PRO A 173 7.34 -1.05 -15.25
C PRO A 173 7.19 -0.57 -13.81
N VAL A 174 8.07 0.34 -13.42
CA VAL A 174 8.08 1.00 -12.10
C VAL A 174 7.96 2.49 -12.31
N VAL A 175 7.14 3.15 -11.49
CA VAL A 175 6.97 4.60 -11.50
C VAL A 175 7.31 5.12 -10.11
N GLY A 176 8.33 5.99 -10.05
CA GLY A 176 8.68 6.77 -8.86
C GLY A 176 8.18 8.20 -8.97
N VAL A 177 8.17 8.91 -7.84
CA VAL A 177 7.93 10.36 -7.76
C VAL A 177 9.11 11.01 -7.04
N GLY A 178 9.36 12.29 -7.28
CA GLY A 178 10.55 12.96 -6.74
C GLY A 178 10.55 14.48 -6.81
N ARG A 179 9.40 15.08 -7.15
CA ARG A 179 9.11 16.51 -7.13
C ARG A 179 7.63 16.73 -7.44
#